data_AF-A0AB36ZAN0-F1
#
_entry.id   AF-A0AB36ZAN0-F1
#
_cell.length_a   1.000
_cell.length_b   1.000
_cell.length_c   1.000
_cell.angle_alpha   90.00
_cell.angle_beta   90.00
_cell.angle_gamma   90.00
#
_symmetry.space_group_name_H-M   'P 1'
#
loop_
_entity.id
_entity.type
_entity.pdbx_description
1 polymer ?
#
loop_
_entity_poly.entity_id
_entity_poly.type
_entity_poly.pdbx_seq_one_letter_code
_entity_poly.pdbx_strand_id
1 'polypeptide(L)'
;MPSRPARTTGIVLAALGLVAVVLAIVLLVRPAGGGAPGAATASAGPSSAPSGTAPATSAAPGSAEAADGAAAPASTASAAPSGTEPGTGSDAPPAIVSFASTPASLDCEGDRTASVPLALSWETSGGATARLAVGTTDASAGEPVDLVESGYAAVTADCRDSETLITLAVLAPDGTTAQRTLVVPAS
;
A
#
# COMPACT_ATOMS: atom_id res chain seq x y z
N MET A 1 10.61 -15.66 48.16
CA MET A 1 10.26 -14.69 47.10
C MET A 1 11.51 -13.90 46.75
N PRO A 2 12.23 -14.21 45.65
CA PRO A 2 13.45 -13.48 45.28
C PRO A 2 13.10 -12.12 44.66
N SER A 3 13.71 -11.09 45.21
CA SER A 3 13.56 -9.68 44.85
C SER A 3 13.93 -9.42 43.38
N ARG A 4 13.08 -8.65 42.67
CA ARG A 4 13.26 -8.23 41.26
C ARG A 4 14.12 -6.96 40.99
N PRO A 5 14.86 -6.31 41.92
CA PRO A 5 15.39 -4.97 41.63
C PRO A 5 16.63 -4.95 40.73
N ALA A 6 17.32 -6.08 40.52
CA ALA A 6 18.60 -6.10 39.80
C ALA A 6 18.47 -5.97 38.27
N ARG A 7 17.33 -6.37 37.68
CA ARG A 7 17.14 -6.31 36.22
C ARG A 7 16.83 -4.89 35.74
N THR A 8 16.20 -4.08 36.57
CA THR A 8 15.80 -2.71 36.21
C THR A 8 17.01 -1.79 36.07
N THR A 9 18.02 -1.93 36.94
CA THR A 9 19.23 -1.10 36.91
C THR A 9 20.08 -1.34 35.65
N GLY A 10 20.16 -2.58 35.18
CA GLY A 10 20.89 -2.92 33.94
C GLY A 10 20.24 -2.32 32.69
N ILE A 11 18.90 -2.30 32.64
CA ILE A 11 18.14 -1.73 31.51
C ILE A 11 18.27 -0.20 31.49
N VAL A 12 18.25 0.45 32.66
CA VAL A 12 18.42 1.92 32.76
C VAL A 12 19.82 2.36 32.32
N LEU A 13 20.87 1.61 32.68
CA LEU A 13 22.23 1.88 32.23
C LEU A 13 22.41 1.68 30.72
N ALA A 14 21.80 0.64 30.15
CA ALA A 14 21.81 0.41 28.71
C ALA A 14 21.07 1.51 27.93
N ALA A 15 19.92 1.97 28.45
CA ALA A 15 19.17 3.08 27.85
C ALA A 15 19.96 4.40 27.89
N LEU A 16 20.62 4.71 29.01
CA LEU A 16 21.49 5.88 29.13
C LEU A 16 22.67 5.85 28.15
N GLY A 17 23.29 4.69 27.97
CA GLY A 17 24.37 4.50 26.99
C GLY A 17 23.91 4.74 25.56
N LEU A 18 22.73 4.24 25.19
CA LEU A 18 22.16 4.42 23.85
C LEU A 18 21.85 5.90 23.57
N VAL A 19 21.29 6.63 24.53
CA VAL A 19 21.01 8.07 24.39
C VAL A 19 22.29 8.88 24.16
N ALA A 20 23.38 8.56 24.86
CA ALA A 20 24.67 9.23 24.68
C ALA A 20 25.26 8.99 23.28
N VAL A 21 25.15 7.76 22.76
CA VAL A 21 25.61 7.41 21.40
C VAL A 21 24.80 8.14 20.33
N VAL A 22 23.48 8.19 20.48
CA VAL A 22 22.60 8.93 19.55
C VAL A 22 22.93 10.42 19.53
N LEU A 23 23.16 11.04 20.70
CA LEU A 23 23.56 12.45 20.78
C LEU A 23 24.91 12.70 20.11
N ALA A 24 25.88 11.80 20.25
CA ALA A 24 27.18 11.91 19.59
C ALA A 24 27.05 11.83 18.05
N ILE A 25 26.20 10.93 17.54
CA ILE A 25 25.93 10.82 16.10
C ILE A 25 25.25 12.08 15.58
N VAL A 26 24.25 12.61 16.29
CA VAL A 26 23.55 13.85 15.89
C VAL A 26 24.50 15.05 15.87
N LEU A 27 25.44 15.14 16.82
CA LEU A 27 26.46 16.19 16.82
C LEU A 27 27.50 16.05 15.70
N LEU A 28 27.80 14.81 15.26
CA LEU A 28 28.65 14.58 14.09
C LEU A 28 27.94 14.86 12.76
N VAL A 29 26.62 14.66 12.70
CA VAL A 29 25.80 14.91 11.51
C VAL A 29 25.40 16.37 11.37
N ARG A 30 25.42 17.17 12.44
CA ARG A 30 25.22 18.61 12.34
C ARG A 30 26.48 19.28 11.79
N PRO A 31 26.45 19.84 10.56
CA PRO A 31 27.58 20.62 10.08
C PRO A 31 27.71 21.85 10.98
N ALA A 32 28.91 22.08 11.51
CA ALA A 32 29.32 23.35 12.09
C ALA A 32 29.42 24.39 10.96
N GLY A 33 28.27 24.84 10.46
CA GLY A 33 28.15 25.84 9.40
C GLY A 33 28.16 27.25 9.98
N GLY A 34 29.30 27.69 10.49
CA GLY A 34 29.61 29.12 10.57
C GLY A 34 29.94 29.63 9.17
N GLY A 35 29.18 30.61 8.67
CA GLY A 35 29.44 31.22 7.36
C GLY A 35 28.49 32.39 7.07
N ALA A 36 29.09 33.54 6.76
CA ALA A 36 28.55 34.90 6.63
C ALA A 36 27.37 35.12 5.64
N PRO A 37 26.67 36.27 5.72
CA PRO A 37 25.59 36.62 4.81
C PRO A 37 26.12 36.91 3.40
N GLY A 38 25.56 36.20 2.41
CA GLY A 38 25.82 36.42 0.99
C GLY A 38 25.18 37.72 0.51
N ALA A 39 26.01 38.61 -0.04
CA ALA A 39 25.57 39.76 -0.81
C ALA A 39 25.06 39.31 -2.19
N ALA A 40 24.00 39.99 -2.63
CA ALA A 40 23.26 39.77 -3.86
C ALA A 40 24.09 39.93 -5.15
N THR A 41 23.66 39.30 -6.25
CA THR A 41 23.57 39.95 -7.57
C THR A 41 22.49 39.25 -8.41
N ALA A 42 21.52 40.03 -8.86
CA ALA A 42 20.51 39.65 -9.86
C ALA A 42 21.05 39.90 -11.28
N SER A 43 20.60 39.13 -12.28
CA SER A 43 20.09 39.66 -13.56
C SER A 43 19.59 38.59 -14.53
N ALA A 44 18.32 38.72 -14.86
CA ALA A 44 17.69 38.79 -16.19
C ALA A 44 17.92 37.69 -17.25
N GLY A 45 16.78 37.16 -17.72
CA GLY A 45 16.55 36.79 -19.11
C GLY A 45 15.04 36.57 -19.37
N PRO A 46 14.37 37.33 -20.25
CA PRO A 46 12.99 37.07 -20.67
C PRO A 46 12.89 36.36 -22.04
N SER A 47 11.67 35.90 -22.33
CA SER A 47 11.07 35.59 -23.64
C SER A 47 11.35 34.24 -24.30
N SER A 48 10.32 33.40 -24.45
CA SER A 48 9.40 33.43 -25.62
C SER A 48 8.34 32.33 -25.53
N ALA A 49 7.10 32.64 -25.91
CA ALA A 49 6.01 31.71 -26.27
C ALA A 49 5.60 32.01 -27.74
N PRO A 50 4.57 31.37 -28.32
CA PRO A 50 4.22 29.95 -28.48
C PRO A 50 4.25 29.55 -29.99
N SER A 51 3.93 28.30 -30.38
CA SER A 51 3.11 27.94 -31.57
C SER A 51 3.22 26.47 -32.02
N GLY A 52 2.04 25.87 -32.29
CA GLY A 52 1.76 24.84 -33.32
C GLY A 52 2.26 23.42 -33.03
N THR A 53 1.56 22.32 -33.31
CA THR A 53 0.49 22.06 -34.28
C THR A 53 -0.12 20.68 -33.96
N ALA A 54 -1.44 20.58 -33.78
CA ALA A 54 -2.20 19.37 -34.12
C ALA A 54 -2.80 19.58 -35.52
N PRO A 55 -3.22 18.58 -36.33
CA PRO A 55 -3.53 17.17 -36.01
C PRO A 55 -2.96 16.14 -37.02
N ALA A 56 -3.16 14.83 -36.76
CA ALA A 56 -3.26 13.83 -37.82
C ALA A 56 -4.22 12.71 -37.43
N THR A 57 -5.20 12.50 -38.30
CA THR A 57 -6.32 11.55 -38.27
C THR A 57 -5.96 10.16 -38.80
N SER A 58 -6.76 9.18 -38.35
CA SER A 58 -7.25 7.99 -39.09
C SER A 58 -6.27 6.88 -39.52
N ALA A 59 -6.50 5.67 -38.98
CA ALA A 59 -7.07 4.56 -39.76
C ALA A 59 -7.51 3.38 -38.85
N ALA A 60 -8.81 3.06 -38.87
CA ALA A 60 -9.36 1.71 -38.78
C ALA A 60 -9.82 1.33 -40.21
N PRO A 61 -9.88 0.06 -40.66
CA PRO A 61 -10.76 -0.99 -40.09
C PRO A 61 -10.23 -2.45 -40.20
N GLY A 62 -10.98 -3.43 -39.66
CA GLY A 62 -10.79 -4.85 -39.95
C GLY A 62 -11.59 -5.81 -39.05
N SER A 63 -12.82 -6.12 -39.44
CA SER A 63 -13.73 -7.14 -38.89
C SER A 63 -13.17 -8.58 -39.06
N ALA A 64 -13.25 -9.39 -38.00
CA ALA A 64 -14.15 -10.55 -37.80
C ALA A 64 -13.75 -11.85 -38.51
N GLU A 65 -13.54 -12.92 -37.73
CA GLU A 65 -14.05 -14.24 -38.08
C GLU A 65 -14.32 -15.09 -36.82
N ALA A 66 -15.44 -15.80 -36.88
CA ALA A 66 -16.06 -16.57 -35.82
C ALA A 66 -15.61 -18.04 -35.84
N ALA A 67 -15.69 -18.72 -34.69
CA ALA A 67 -15.91 -20.15 -34.65
C ALA A 67 -16.96 -20.48 -33.58
N ASP A 68 -18.11 -20.90 -34.10
CA ASP A 68 -19.23 -21.57 -33.45
C ASP A 68 -18.79 -22.97 -32.98
N GLY A 69 -19.32 -23.46 -31.85
CA GLY A 69 -18.97 -24.76 -31.30
C GLY A 69 -19.76 -25.11 -30.04
N ALA A 70 -20.99 -25.57 -30.27
CA ALA A 70 -22.04 -25.87 -29.31
C ALA A 70 -21.77 -27.04 -28.32
N ALA A 71 -22.60 -27.01 -27.27
CA ALA A 71 -23.20 -28.11 -26.51
C ALA A 71 -22.50 -28.66 -25.24
N ALA A 72 -23.28 -28.58 -24.16
CA ALA A 72 -23.08 -29.13 -22.82
C ALA A 72 -23.06 -30.68 -22.79
N PRO A 73 -22.76 -31.24 -21.60
CA PRO A 73 -23.76 -32.13 -21.00
C PRO A 73 -24.21 -31.65 -19.62
N ALA A 74 -25.49 -31.90 -19.37
CA ALA A 74 -26.19 -31.69 -18.12
C ALA A 74 -25.60 -32.52 -16.98
N SER A 75 -25.72 -32.01 -15.75
CA SER A 75 -25.82 -32.84 -14.56
C SER A 75 -27.08 -32.44 -13.79
N THR A 76 -27.96 -33.41 -13.72
CA THR A 76 -29.32 -33.45 -13.16
C THR A 76 -29.39 -33.06 -11.68
N ALA A 77 -30.49 -32.37 -11.35
CA ALA A 77 -30.91 -31.98 -10.02
C ALA A 77 -31.27 -33.16 -9.10
N SER A 78 -30.97 -33.03 -7.80
CA SER A 78 -31.69 -33.59 -6.64
C SER A 78 -30.93 -33.17 -5.38
N ALA A 79 -31.47 -32.57 -4.31
CA ALA A 79 -32.83 -32.30 -3.86
C ALA A 79 -32.78 -31.12 -2.86
N ALA A 80 -33.87 -30.38 -2.70
CA ALA A 80 -34.05 -29.49 -1.55
C ALA A 80 -34.36 -30.32 -0.28
N PRO A 81 -34.05 -29.77 0.91
CA PRO A 81 -35.17 -29.51 1.81
C PRO A 81 -35.21 -28.06 2.26
N SER A 82 -36.44 -27.60 2.50
CA SER A 82 -36.78 -26.32 3.10
C SER A 82 -36.08 -26.14 4.46
N GLY A 83 -35.36 -25.03 4.59
CA GLY A 83 -34.88 -24.49 5.86
C GLY A 83 -34.98 -22.98 5.82
N THR A 84 -36.12 -22.44 6.25
CA THR A 84 -36.23 -21.03 6.61
C THR A 84 -35.44 -20.84 7.90
N GLU A 85 -34.19 -20.38 7.77
CA GLU A 85 -33.44 -19.80 8.87
C GLU A 85 -33.09 -18.36 8.47
N PRO A 86 -33.35 -17.34 9.31
CA PRO A 86 -32.87 -15.99 9.06
C PRO A 86 -31.36 -15.96 9.31
N GLY A 87 -30.60 -16.43 8.33
CA GLY A 87 -29.15 -16.40 8.32
C GLY A 87 -28.66 -15.00 8.00
N THR A 88 -28.34 -14.21 9.02
CA THR A 88 -27.63 -12.92 8.90
C THR A 88 -26.13 -13.09 8.57
N GLY A 89 -25.75 -14.18 7.91
CA GLY A 89 -24.41 -14.40 7.38
C GLY A 89 -24.49 -14.38 5.86
N SER A 90 -23.93 -13.35 5.24
CA SER A 90 -23.90 -13.27 3.78
C SER A 90 -23.04 -14.43 3.25
N ASP A 91 -23.67 -15.44 2.64
CA ASP A 91 -23.03 -16.55 1.89
C ASP A 91 -22.45 -16.05 0.54
N ALA A 92 -22.16 -14.77 0.45
CA ALA A 92 -21.53 -14.19 -0.74
C ALA A 92 -20.03 -14.50 -0.69
N PRO A 93 -19.41 -14.94 -1.80
CA PRO A 93 -17.97 -15.16 -1.84
C PRO A 93 -17.22 -13.88 -1.47
N PRO A 94 -16.07 -13.98 -0.78
CA PRO A 94 -15.28 -12.81 -0.44
C PRO A 94 -14.81 -12.13 -1.72
N ALA A 95 -14.86 -10.80 -1.74
CA ALA A 95 -14.37 -10.00 -2.85
C ALA A 95 -13.77 -8.68 -2.36
N ILE A 96 -12.76 -8.20 -3.08
CA ILE A 96 -12.17 -6.88 -2.91
C ILE A 96 -12.63 -6.03 -4.09
N VAL A 97 -13.62 -5.18 -3.83
CA VAL A 97 -14.27 -4.33 -4.84
C VAL A 97 -13.30 -3.23 -5.27
N SER A 98 -12.74 -2.52 -4.30
CA SER A 98 -11.75 -1.47 -4.52
C SER A 98 -10.60 -1.60 -3.52
N PHE A 99 -9.41 -1.22 -3.95
CA PHE A 99 -8.22 -1.14 -3.11
C PHE A 99 -7.27 -0.12 -3.73
N ALA A 100 -6.93 0.92 -2.96
CA ALA A 100 -6.15 2.06 -3.40
C ALA A 100 -5.33 2.67 -2.26
N SER A 101 -4.29 3.42 -2.63
CA SER A 101 -3.47 4.22 -1.73
C SER A 101 -3.55 5.70 -2.09
N THR A 102 -3.31 6.55 -1.11
CA THR A 102 -3.04 7.97 -1.29
C THR A 102 -1.74 8.32 -0.57
N PRO A 103 -0.71 8.83 -1.27
CA PRO A 103 -0.65 8.99 -2.72
C PRO A 103 -0.65 7.65 -3.50
N ALA A 104 -1.02 7.69 -4.79
CA ALA A 104 -1.01 6.52 -5.68
C ALA A 104 0.39 6.25 -6.27
N SER A 105 1.29 7.23 -6.21
CA SER A 105 2.68 7.17 -6.64
C SER A 105 3.52 8.08 -5.75
N LEU A 106 4.77 7.72 -5.51
CA LEU A 106 5.70 8.55 -4.75
C LEU A 106 6.48 9.46 -5.70
N ASP A 107 6.53 10.74 -5.33
CA ASP A 107 7.41 11.71 -5.94
C ASP A 107 8.52 11.99 -4.93
N CYS A 108 9.68 11.37 -5.15
CA CYS A 108 10.74 11.35 -4.15
C CYS A 108 11.71 12.54 -4.30
N GLU A 109 11.53 13.42 -5.30
CA GLU A 109 12.35 14.61 -5.55
C GLU A 109 13.87 14.32 -5.55
N GLY A 110 14.26 13.09 -5.92
CA GLY A 110 15.64 12.60 -5.86
C GLY A 110 16.15 12.22 -4.47
N ASP A 111 15.40 12.46 -3.38
CA ASP A 111 15.72 12.00 -2.03
C ASP A 111 15.31 10.54 -1.83
N ARG A 112 16.23 9.67 -2.23
CA ARG A 112 16.06 8.23 -2.08
C ARG A 112 16.03 7.77 -0.62
N THR A 113 16.40 8.58 0.37
CA THR A 113 16.39 8.21 1.81
C THR A 113 15.06 8.50 2.50
N ALA A 114 14.14 9.20 1.84
CA ALA A 114 12.86 9.54 2.40
C ALA A 114 11.93 8.31 2.50
N SER A 115 11.02 8.36 3.49
CA SER A 115 9.90 7.43 3.62
C SER A 115 8.60 8.22 3.61
N VAL A 116 7.66 7.82 2.76
CA VAL A 116 6.39 8.52 2.55
C VAL A 116 5.25 7.72 3.19
N PRO A 117 4.45 8.32 4.09
CA PRO A 117 3.28 7.64 4.63
C PRO A 117 2.20 7.47 3.57
N LEU A 118 1.57 6.29 3.55
CA LEU A 118 0.47 5.95 2.65
C LEU A 118 -0.81 5.80 3.45
N ALA A 119 -1.88 6.45 3.00
CA ALA A 119 -3.23 6.18 3.46
C ALA A 119 -3.89 5.16 2.53
N LEU A 120 -4.30 4.02 3.05
CA LEU A 120 -4.96 2.96 2.31
C LEU A 120 -6.48 3.03 2.48
N SER A 121 -7.18 2.64 1.42
CA SER A 121 -8.63 2.52 1.40
C SER A 121 -9.03 1.28 0.61
N TRP A 122 -10.04 0.57 1.09
CA TRP A 122 -10.57 -0.60 0.43
C TRP A 122 -12.08 -0.72 0.63
N GLU A 123 -12.73 -1.38 -0.30
CA GLU A 123 -14.11 -1.84 -0.17
C GLU A 123 -14.14 -3.34 -0.41
N THR A 124 -14.85 -4.04 0.45
CA THR A 124 -14.91 -5.49 0.44
C THR A 124 -16.36 -5.96 0.57
N SER A 125 -16.61 -7.19 0.14
CA SER A 125 -17.91 -7.87 0.31
C SER A 125 -17.68 -9.32 0.66
N GLY A 126 -18.59 -9.95 1.40
CA GLY A 126 -18.51 -11.38 1.74
C GLY A 126 -17.38 -11.78 2.70
N GLY A 127 -16.52 -10.83 3.09
CA GLY A 127 -15.41 -11.04 4.02
C GLY A 127 -15.82 -10.93 5.48
N ALA A 128 -15.13 -11.68 6.34
CA ALA A 128 -15.27 -11.61 7.80
C ALA A 128 -14.00 -11.08 8.49
N THR A 129 -12.82 -11.34 7.92
CA THR A 129 -11.56 -10.76 8.40
C THR A 129 -10.67 -10.33 7.22
N ALA A 130 -9.74 -9.42 7.47
CA ALA A 130 -8.73 -9.01 6.48
C ALA A 130 -7.31 -9.12 7.03
N ARG A 131 -6.36 -9.33 6.10
CA ARG A 131 -4.92 -9.29 6.36
C ARG A 131 -4.24 -8.39 5.35
N LEU A 132 -3.25 -7.63 5.81
CA LEU A 132 -2.45 -6.73 4.99
C LEU A 132 -0.98 -7.11 5.07
N ALA A 133 -0.34 -7.29 3.92
CA ALA A 133 1.10 -7.51 3.83
C ALA A 133 1.75 -6.46 2.93
N VAL A 134 2.95 -6.03 3.30
CA VAL A 134 3.74 -5.04 2.57
C VAL A 134 5.02 -5.71 2.05
N GLY A 135 5.44 -5.37 0.84
CA GLY A 135 6.62 -5.92 0.17
C GLY A 135 6.43 -7.31 -0.45
N THR A 136 5.20 -7.84 -0.44
CA THR A 136 4.89 -9.18 -0.95
C THR A 136 3.54 -9.22 -1.66
N THR A 137 3.39 -10.15 -2.60
CA THR A 137 2.13 -10.46 -3.29
C THR A 137 1.25 -11.47 -2.54
N ASP A 138 1.68 -11.92 -1.35
CA ASP A 138 0.95 -12.87 -0.51
C ASP A 138 0.64 -12.26 0.86
N ALA A 139 -0.65 -12.15 1.20
CA ALA A 139 -1.10 -11.57 2.46
C ALA A 139 -1.39 -12.62 3.55
N SER A 140 -1.10 -13.90 3.29
CA SER A 140 -1.33 -14.99 4.25
C SER A 140 -0.55 -14.79 5.55
N ALA A 141 0.66 -14.24 5.46
CA ALA A 141 1.53 -13.88 6.58
C ALA A 141 1.38 -12.41 7.05
N GLY A 142 0.43 -11.67 6.47
CA GLY A 142 0.20 -10.25 6.78
C GLY A 142 -0.43 -10.02 8.16
N GLU A 143 -0.42 -8.76 8.58
CA GLU A 143 -1.01 -8.29 9.84
C GLU A 143 -2.54 -8.24 9.72
N PRO A 144 -3.30 -8.67 10.73
CA PRO A 144 -4.76 -8.53 10.72
C PRO A 144 -5.17 -7.05 10.72
N VAL A 145 -6.10 -6.70 9.85
CA VAL A 145 -6.67 -5.35 9.73
C VAL A 145 -8.20 -5.41 9.76
N ASP A 146 -8.83 -4.30 10.13
CA ASP A 146 -10.30 -4.21 10.16
C ASP A 146 -10.86 -4.00 8.76
N LEU A 147 -11.97 -4.67 8.42
CA LEU A 147 -12.57 -4.59 7.08
C LEU A 147 -13.24 -3.24 6.80
N VAL A 148 -13.65 -2.52 7.85
CA VAL A 148 -14.42 -1.26 7.75
C VAL A 148 -13.51 -0.03 7.89
N GLU A 149 -12.20 -0.23 8.06
CA GLU A 149 -11.27 0.88 8.22
C GLU A 149 -11.04 1.59 6.88
N SER A 150 -11.30 2.89 6.89
CA SER A 150 -10.99 3.78 5.77
C SER A 150 -9.86 4.73 6.19
N GLY A 151 -8.82 4.84 5.36
CA GLY A 151 -7.66 5.68 5.67
C GLY A 151 -6.63 5.02 6.59
N TYR A 152 -6.44 3.71 6.49
CA TYR A 152 -5.39 2.99 7.23
C TYR A 152 -4.01 3.56 6.88
N ALA A 153 -3.34 4.17 7.86
CA ALA A 153 -2.15 5.01 7.65
C ALA A 153 -0.86 4.46 8.28
N ALA A 154 -0.83 3.16 8.62
CA ALA A 154 0.35 2.53 9.23
C ALA A 154 1.38 2.03 8.20
N VAL A 155 1.13 2.20 6.90
CA VAL A 155 2.06 1.80 5.84
C VAL A 155 2.93 2.98 5.43
N THR A 156 4.24 2.77 5.40
CA THR A 156 5.22 3.67 4.80
C THR A 156 5.85 3.02 3.59
N ALA A 157 6.09 3.81 2.55
CA ALA A 157 6.82 3.36 1.38
C ALA A 157 8.17 4.09 1.31
N ASP A 158 9.24 3.35 1.03
CA ASP A 158 10.59 3.88 1.00
C ASP A 158 10.97 4.34 -0.41
N CYS A 159 11.47 5.56 -0.53
CA CYS A 159 11.92 6.12 -1.80
C CYS A 159 13.17 5.42 -2.38
N ARG A 160 13.83 4.54 -1.61
CA ARG A 160 14.93 3.69 -2.11
C ARG A 160 14.40 2.68 -3.12
N ASP A 161 13.20 2.15 -2.88
CA ASP A 161 12.59 1.15 -3.74
C ASP A 161 12.00 1.78 -4.99
N SER A 162 11.90 1.02 -6.08
CA SER A 162 11.25 1.49 -7.31
C SER A 162 9.72 1.37 -7.23
N GLU A 163 9.24 0.50 -6.35
CA GLU A 163 7.82 0.28 -6.09
C GLU A 163 7.64 -0.33 -4.69
N THR A 164 6.49 -0.10 -4.09
CA THR A 164 6.04 -0.79 -2.88
C THR A 164 4.82 -1.64 -3.22
N LEU A 165 4.92 -2.95 -2.95
CA LEU A 165 3.81 -3.89 -3.10
C LEU A 165 3.01 -3.92 -1.81
N ILE A 166 1.70 -3.80 -1.90
CA ILE A 166 0.79 -3.89 -0.77
C ILE A 166 -0.30 -4.89 -1.13
N THR A 167 -0.43 -5.97 -0.39
CA THR A 167 -1.40 -7.02 -0.67
C THR A 167 -2.44 -7.09 0.44
N LEU A 168 -3.70 -6.99 0.05
CA LEU A 168 -4.85 -7.17 0.92
C LEU A 168 -5.46 -8.54 0.64
N ALA A 169 -5.66 -9.35 1.67
CA ALA A 169 -6.48 -10.56 1.63
C ALA A 169 -7.72 -10.39 2.49
N VAL A 170 -8.84 -10.89 1.98
CA VAL A 170 -10.13 -10.94 2.66
C VAL A 170 -10.53 -12.40 2.79
N LEU A 171 -10.77 -12.83 4.03
CA LEU A 171 -11.12 -14.19 4.40
C LEU A 171 -12.60 -14.25 4.77
N ALA A 172 -13.34 -15.15 4.14
CA ALA A 172 -14.70 -15.47 4.53
C ALA A 172 -14.75 -16.57 5.60
N PRO A 173 -15.87 -16.73 6.32
CA PRO A 173 -16.01 -17.73 7.40
C PRO A 173 -15.89 -19.18 6.93
N ASP A 174 -16.22 -19.43 5.66
CA ASP A 174 -16.13 -20.73 4.99
C ASP A 174 -14.67 -21.13 4.62
N GLY A 175 -13.71 -20.24 4.90
CA GLY A 175 -12.30 -20.44 4.60
C GLY A 175 -11.89 -20.01 3.19
N THR A 176 -12.82 -19.49 2.38
CA THR A 176 -12.47 -18.93 1.08
C THR A 176 -11.77 -17.58 1.22
N THR A 177 -10.93 -17.26 0.24
CA THR A 177 -10.08 -16.06 0.24
C THR A 177 -10.14 -15.33 -1.09
N ALA A 178 -10.19 -14.00 -1.00
CA ALA A 178 -9.91 -13.11 -2.12
C ALA A 178 -8.67 -12.28 -1.78
N GLN A 179 -7.80 -12.07 -2.77
CA GLN A 179 -6.57 -11.31 -2.58
C GLN A 179 -6.35 -10.35 -3.74
N ARG A 180 -5.81 -9.16 -3.43
CA ARG A 180 -5.47 -8.14 -4.42
C ARG A 180 -4.21 -7.41 -4.01
N THR A 181 -3.29 -7.26 -4.95
CA THR A 181 -2.05 -6.50 -4.77
C THR A 181 -2.19 -5.13 -5.43
N LEU A 182 -1.86 -4.11 -4.65
CA LEU A 182 -1.66 -2.74 -5.09
C LEU A 182 -0.17 -2.49 -5.25
N VAL A 183 0.20 -1.82 -6.35
CA VAL A 183 1.57 -1.41 -6.64
C VAL A 183 1.64 0.10 -6.53
N VAL A 184 2.52 0.60 -5.67
CA VAL A 184 2.78 2.04 -5.51
C VAL A 184 4.16 2.34 -6.08
N PRO A 185 4.27 2.86 -7.31
CA PRO A 185 5.56 3.17 -7.92
C PRO A 185 6.20 4.40 -7.27
N ALA A 186 7.53 4.45 -7.29
CA ALA A 186 8.32 5.60 -6.88
C ALA A 186 9.13 6.15 -8.06
N SER A 187 9.14 7.48 -8.19
CA SER A 187 9.86 8.23 -9.23
C SER A 187 10.92 9.15 -8.65
#